data_AF-M0QIJ5-F1
#
_entry.id   AF-M0QIJ5-F1
#
_cell.length_a   1.000
_cell.length_b   1.000
_cell.length_c   1.000
_cell.angle_alpha   90.00
_cell.angle_beta   90.00
_cell.angle_gamma   90.00
#
_symmetry.space_group_name_H-M   'P 1'
#
loop_
_entity.id
_entity.type
_entity.pdbx_description
1 polymer ?
#
loop_
_entity_poly.entity_id
_entity_poly.type
_entity_poly.pdbx_seq_one_letter_code
_entity_poly.pdbx_strand_id
1 'polypeptide(L)'
;MNARLAAVVGSAALVLTLGMTACTVTGSPVADPAPPPVTFIETSEPEFDTPTTSTTSRPLPPAPANATTMSCREFVQLDDDTQAAVAKANGATKNVFLVGTLLSIMCIQYPDKTAYDALRSMKPEFWQN
;
A
#
# COMPACT_ATOMS: atom_id res chain seq x y z
N MET A 1 -31.74 8.25 47.34
CA MET A 1 -31.12 8.09 46.01
C MET A 1 -31.58 6.76 45.45
N ASN A 2 -32.15 6.78 44.25
CA ASN A 2 -32.96 5.71 43.68
C ASN A 2 -32.09 4.56 43.14
N ALA A 3 -32.56 3.32 43.34
CA ALA A 3 -32.57 2.13 42.47
C ALA A 3 -31.46 1.96 41.39
N ARG A 4 -30.92 0.77 41.05
CA ARG A 4 -31.19 -0.65 41.33
C ARG A 4 -30.03 -1.46 40.72
N LEU A 5 -29.76 -2.65 41.29
CA LEU A 5 -29.00 -3.74 40.67
C LEU A 5 -29.55 -4.11 39.27
N ALA A 6 -28.68 -4.60 38.37
CA ALA A 6 -28.73 -6.01 37.91
C ALA A 6 -27.72 -6.29 36.78
N ALA A 7 -26.99 -7.40 36.95
CA ALA A 7 -26.09 -8.03 35.99
C ALA A 7 -26.85 -8.90 34.96
N VAL A 8 -26.33 -9.01 33.73
CA VAL A 8 -26.60 -10.10 32.76
C VAL A 8 -25.36 -10.15 31.82
N VAL A 9 -24.43 -11.10 31.99
CA VAL A 9 -24.39 -12.47 31.43
C VAL A 9 -24.26 -12.51 29.91
N GLY A 10 -23.23 -13.18 29.40
CA GLY A 10 -23.31 -13.83 28.07
C GLY A 10 -22.05 -13.79 27.23
N SER A 11 -21.14 -14.75 27.45
CA SER A 11 -20.09 -15.13 26.52
C SER A 11 -20.69 -15.67 25.22
N ALA A 12 -20.24 -15.18 24.07
CA ALA A 12 -20.41 -15.88 22.79
C ALA A 12 -19.19 -15.60 21.90
N ALA A 13 -18.22 -16.50 21.97
CA ALA A 13 -17.15 -16.62 20.99
C ALA A 13 -17.77 -17.07 19.66
N LEU A 14 -17.82 -16.19 18.66
CA LEU A 14 -18.24 -16.57 17.32
C LEU A 14 -17.02 -16.91 16.46
N VAL A 15 -16.65 -18.19 16.58
CA VAL A 15 -16.01 -19.08 15.59
C VAL A 15 -15.44 -18.42 14.33
N LEU A 16 -14.11 -18.42 14.24
CA LEU A 16 -13.33 -18.30 13.00
C LEU A 16 -13.58 -19.54 12.12
N THR A 17 -14.50 -19.46 11.17
CA THR A 17 -14.61 -20.47 10.11
C THR A 17 -13.58 -20.17 9.02
N LEU A 18 -12.42 -20.83 9.14
CA LEU A 18 -11.46 -21.06 8.06
C LEU A 18 -12.15 -21.93 6.99
N GLY A 19 -12.79 -21.29 6.02
CA GLY A 19 -13.23 -21.94 4.78
C GLY A 19 -12.09 -22.02 3.79
N MET A 20 -11.08 -22.86 4.05
CA MET A 20 -10.18 -23.28 2.98
C MET A 20 -10.94 -24.29 2.12
N THR A 21 -11.36 -23.88 0.93
CA THR A 21 -11.79 -24.79 -0.13
C THR A 21 -10.62 -25.70 -0.48
N ALA A 22 -10.57 -26.86 0.18
CA ALA A 22 -9.69 -27.95 -0.21
C ALA A 22 -10.12 -28.45 -1.58
N CYS A 23 -9.41 -28.03 -2.63
CA CYS A 23 -9.44 -28.73 -3.91
C CYS A 23 -8.90 -30.14 -3.69
N THR A 24 -9.77 -31.13 -3.50
CA THR A 24 -9.38 -32.54 -3.51
C THR A 24 -9.06 -32.94 -4.94
N VAL A 25 -7.79 -32.83 -5.34
CA VAL A 25 -7.31 -33.40 -6.60
C VAL A 25 -7.31 -34.92 -6.44
N THR A 26 -8.41 -35.56 -6.85
CA THR A 26 -8.48 -37.01 -6.97
C THR A 26 -7.91 -37.38 -8.33
N GLY A 27 -6.62 -37.72 -8.37
CA GLY A 27 -5.94 -38.20 -9.55
C GLY A 27 -4.77 -39.08 -9.14
N SER A 28 -4.73 -40.33 -9.62
CA SER A 28 -3.55 -41.18 -9.47
C SER A 28 -2.38 -40.56 -10.26
N PRO A 29 -1.15 -40.50 -9.70
CA PRO A 29 -0.02 -39.95 -10.43
C PRO A 29 0.32 -40.87 -11.61
N VAL A 30 0.05 -40.40 -12.82
CA VAL A 30 0.66 -40.94 -14.04
C VAL A 30 2.03 -40.28 -14.17
N ALA A 31 3.08 -41.09 -14.32
CA ALA A 31 4.41 -40.57 -14.60
C ALA A 31 4.42 -39.91 -15.99
N ASP A 32 4.75 -38.62 -16.03
CA ASP A 32 4.84 -37.84 -17.26
C ASP A 32 6.07 -38.27 -18.07
N PRO A 33 5.96 -38.53 -19.39
CA PRO A 33 7.11 -38.79 -20.24
C PRO A 33 8.02 -37.54 -20.33
N ALA A 34 9.31 -37.79 -20.59
CA ALA A 34 10.41 -36.83 -20.49
C ALA A 34 10.12 -35.39 -20.98
N PRO A 35 10.62 -34.35 -20.29
CA PRO A 35 10.30 -32.96 -20.61
C PRO A 35 10.82 -32.58 -22.01
N PRO A 36 10.04 -31.78 -22.77
CA PRO A 36 10.49 -31.22 -24.04
C PRO A 36 11.68 -30.28 -23.84
N PRO A 37 12.50 -30.05 -24.89
CA PRO A 37 13.66 -29.17 -24.81
C PRO A 37 13.24 -27.75 -24.39
N VAL A 38 13.99 -27.19 -23.43
CA VAL A 38 13.78 -25.83 -22.92
C VAL A 38 14.21 -24.84 -23.99
N THR A 39 13.25 -24.14 -24.59
CA THR A 39 13.53 -22.95 -25.39
C THR A 39 13.82 -21.81 -24.41
N PHE A 40 15.06 -21.36 -24.35
CA PHE A 40 15.40 -20.13 -23.65
C PHE A 40 14.80 -18.96 -24.43
N ILE A 41 13.69 -18.41 -23.93
CA ILE A 41 13.24 -17.10 -24.35
C ILE A 41 14.18 -16.12 -23.63
N GLU A 42 15.06 -15.49 -24.41
CA GLU A 42 15.85 -14.36 -23.96
C GLU A 42 14.84 -13.30 -23.49
N THR A 43 14.71 -13.16 -22.17
CA THR A 43 13.87 -12.12 -21.59
C THR A 43 14.62 -10.84 -21.84
N SER A 44 14.18 -10.04 -22.82
CA SER A 44 14.64 -8.67 -22.94
C SER A 44 14.51 -8.01 -21.57
N GLU A 45 15.61 -7.45 -21.05
CA GLU A 45 15.55 -6.57 -19.89
C GLU A 45 14.43 -5.55 -20.12
N PRO A 46 13.58 -5.25 -19.12
CA PRO A 46 12.65 -4.14 -19.27
C PRO A 46 13.48 -2.90 -19.58
N GLU A 47 13.32 -2.35 -20.79
CA GLU A 47 13.88 -1.07 -21.15
C GLU A 47 13.21 -0.04 -20.22
N PHE A 48 13.93 0.36 -19.17
CA PHE A 48 13.59 1.59 -18.47
C PHE A 48 13.86 2.70 -19.48
N ASP A 49 12.82 3.14 -20.18
CA ASP A 49 12.84 4.43 -20.87
C ASP A 49 13.45 5.43 -19.89
N THR A 50 14.65 5.92 -20.21
CA THR A 50 15.25 7.03 -19.49
C THR A 50 14.17 8.10 -19.37
N PRO A 51 13.79 8.53 -18.15
CA PRO A 51 12.70 9.49 -18.01
C PRO A 51 13.10 10.73 -18.80
N THR A 52 12.46 10.91 -19.95
CA THR A 52 12.58 12.15 -20.69
C THR A 52 11.98 13.17 -19.76
N THR A 53 12.82 14.05 -19.19
CA THR A 53 12.42 15.09 -18.26
C THR A 53 11.55 16.11 -18.99
N SER A 54 10.31 15.71 -19.29
CA SER A 54 9.20 16.62 -19.44
C SER A 54 8.79 16.99 -18.02
N THR A 55 9.55 17.92 -17.43
CA THR A 55 9.17 18.60 -16.20
C THR A 55 8.02 19.55 -16.51
N THR A 56 6.90 19.01 -16.97
CA THR A 56 5.63 19.73 -16.92
C THR A 56 5.28 19.76 -15.44
N SER A 57 5.75 20.80 -14.75
CA SER A 57 5.38 21.09 -13.38
C SER A 57 3.90 21.48 -13.39
N ARG A 58 3.03 20.48 -13.52
CA ARG A 58 1.59 20.65 -13.37
C ARG A 58 1.36 21.16 -11.95
N PRO A 59 0.56 22.22 -11.77
CA PRO A 59 0.24 22.71 -10.44
C PRO A 59 -0.40 21.59 -9.63
N LEU A 60 0.17 21.29 -8.46
CA LEU A 60 -0.46 20.39 -7.51
C LEU A 60 -1.72 21.04 -6.94
N PRO A 61 -2.76 20.26 -6.63
CA PRO A 61 -3.90 20.75 -5.86
C PRO A 61 -3.43 21.26 -4.48
N PRO A 62 -4.25 22.08 -3.80
CA PRO A 62 -3.99 22.38 -2.40
C PRO A 62 -3.99 21.08 -1.59
N ALA A 63 -3.06 20.98 -0.64
CA ALA A 63 -3.04 19.84 0.27
C ALA A 63 -4.31 19.84 1.16
N PRO A 64 -4.88 18.67 1.46
CA PRO A 64 -5.94 18.54 2.45
C PRO A 64 -5.56 19.17 3.80
N ALA A 65 -6.53 19.74 4.52
CA ALA A 65 -6.28 20.42 5.79
C ALA A 65 -5.66 19.52 6.87
N ASN A 66 -5.92 18.21 6.77
CA ASN A 66 -5.39 17.18 7.66
C ASN A 66 -4.10 16.53 7.13
N ALA A 67 -3.40 17.09 6.14
CA ALA A 67 -2.24 16.46 5.49
C ALA A 67 -1.17 15.91 6.45
N THR A 68 -0.97 16.52 7.61
CA THR A 68 0.03 16.10 8.62
C THR A 68 -0.49 15.09 9.65
N THR A 69 -1.81 14.97 9.79
CA THR A 69 -2.48 14.09 10.79
C THR A 69 -3.27 12.96 10.15
N MET A 70 -3.39 12.97 8.82
CA MET A 70 -4.10 11.97 8.03
C MET A 70 -3.56 10.57 8.26
N SER A 71 -4.47 9.62 8.43
CA SER A 71 -4.11 8.20 8.52
C SER A 71 -3.63 7.67 7.17
N CYS A 72 -2.78 6.65 7.19
CA CYS A 72 -2.36 5.97 5.96
C CYS A 72 -3.54 5.36 5.20
N ARG A 73 -4.60 4.91 5.88
CA ARG A 73 -5.84 4.44 5.25
C ARG A 73 -6.57 5.50 4.45
N GLU A 74 -6.58 6.74 4.95
CA GLU A 74 -7.20 7.87 4.27
C GLU A 74 -6.32 8.35 3.11
N PHE A 75 -5.00 8.38 3.31
CA PHE A 75 -4.05 8.79 2.29
C PHE A 75 -4.12 7.95 1.01
N VAL A 76 -4.20 6.62 1.13
CA VAL A 76 -4.21 5.71 -0.04
C VAL A 76 -5.48 5.80 -0.88
N GLN A 77 -6.53 6.47 -0.38
CA GLN A 77 -7.78 6.71 -1.11
C GLN A 77 -7.73 8.00 -1.96
N LEU A 78 -6.71 8.83 -1.76
CA LEU A 78 -6.52 10.06 -2.51
C LEU A 78 -5.99 9.76 -3.92
N ASP A 79 -6.29 10.66 -4.86
CA ASP A 79 -5.65 10.64 -6.17
C ASP A 79 -4.16 11.01 -6.10
N ASP A 80 -3.40 10.61 -7.12
CA ASP A 80 -1.94 10.75 -7.16
C ASP A 80 -1.47 12.21 -7.04
N ASP A 81 -2.22 13.17 -7.60
CA ASP A 81 -1.89 14.59 -7.50
C ASP A 81 -2.06 15.08 -6.05
N THR A 82 -3.13 14.67 -5.38
CA THR A 82 -3.38 14.99 -3.97
C THR A 82 -2.39 14.27 -3.04
N GLN A 83 -2.01 13.03 -3.34
CA GLN A 83 -0.95 12.32 -2.61
C GLN A 83 0.39 13.06 -2.69
N ALA A 84 0.76 13.55 -3.87
CA ALA A 84 1.93 14.38 -4.07
C ALA A 84 1.83 15.73 -3.33
N ALA A 85 0.65 16.35 -3.29
CA ALA A 85 0.41 17.57 -2.51
C ALA A 85 0.58 17.34 -1.00
N VAL A 86 0.11 16.21 -0.48
CA VAL A 86 0.32 15.80 0.92
C VAL A 86 1.80 15.53 1.18
N ALA A 87 2.50 14.81 0.30
CA ALA A 87 3.94 14.59 0.43
C ALA A 87 4.69 15.94 0.50
N LYS A 88 4.35 16.89 -0.37
CA LYS A 88 4.90 18.26 -0.34
C LYS A 88 4.63 18.98 0.98
N ALA A 89 3.38 18.94 1.45
CA ALA A 89 2.96 19.60 2.69
C ALA A 89 3.69 19.04 3.92
N ASN A 90 4.09 17.76 3.87
CA ASN A 90 4.86 17.10 4.91
C ASN A 90 6.39 17.25 4.75
N GLY A 91 6.85 18.06 3.79
CA GLY A 91 8.26 18.43 3.64
C GLY A 91 9.02 17.72 2.53
N ALA A 92 8.35 16.97 1.65
CA ALA A 92 8.98 16.43 0.45
C ALA A 92 9.35 17.56 -0.53
N THR A 93 10.63 17.68 -0.84
CA THR A 93 11.18 18.70 -1.76
C THR A 93 11.65 18.10 -3.08
N LYS A 94 12.00 16.81 -3.09
CA LYS A 94 12.47 16.08 -4.28
C LYS A 94 11.39 15.18 -4.84
N ASN A 95 11.22 15.18 -6.17
CA ASN A 95 10.37 14.25 -6.94
C ASN A 95 9.04 13.94 -6.24
N VAL A 96 8.27 14.98 -5.93
CA VAL A 96 7.12 14.92 -5.02
C VAL A 96 6.07 13.86 -5.40
N PHE A 97 5.89 13.61 -6.70
CA PHE A 97 5.04 12.54 -7.21
C PHE A 97 5.57 11.15 -6.85
N LEU A 98 6.86 10.89 -7.08
CA LEU A 98 7.50 9.64 -6.69
C LEU A 98 7.42 9.42 -5.17
N VAL A 99 7.62 10.48 -4.40
CA VAL A 99 7.48 10.42 -2.93
C VAL A 99 6.04 10.11 -2.53
N GLY A 100 5.04 10.71 -3.19
CA GLY A 100 3.63 10.39 -3.00
C GLY A 100 3.33 8.91 -3.26
N THR A 101 3.81 8.37 -4.39
CA THR A 101 3.67 6.94 -4.73
C THR A 101 4.36 6.03 -3.72
N LEU A 102 5.60 6.32 -3.34
CA LEU A 102 6.34 5.51 -2.38
C LEU A 102 5.68 5.55 -0.99
N LEU A 103 5.18 6.73 -0.60
CA LEU A 103 4.40 6.91 0.61
C LEU A 103 3.11 6.08 0.58
N SER A 104 2.44 6.00 -0.57
CA SER A 104 1.24 5.16 -0.75
C SER A 104 1.55 3.69 -0.53
N ILE A 105 2.64 3.19 -1.12
CA ILE A 105 3.12 1.81 -0.91
C ILE A 105 3.41 1.55 0.57
N MET A 106 4.11 2.47 1.25
CA MET A 106 4.38 2.36 2.69
C MET A 106 3.09 2.36 3.51
N CYS A 107 2.12 3.19 3.16
CA CYS A 107 0.85 3.29 3.86
C CYS A 107 -0.04 2.05 3.68
N ILE A 108 0.09 1.33 2.56
CA ILE A 108 -0.57 0.02 2.39
C ILE A 108 0.00 -1.00 3.39
N GLN A 109 1.32 -0.97 3.65
CA GLN A 109 1.97 -1.89 4.58
C GLN A 109 1.73 -1.53 6.07
N TYR A 110 1.57 -0.25 6.37
CA TYR A 110 1.38 0.26 7.73
C TYR A 110 0.13 1.15 7.85
N PRO A 111 -1.08 0.58 7.67
CA PRO A 111 -2.31 1.35 7.57
C PRO A 111 -2.69 2.09 8.85
N ASP A 112 -2.18 1.65 10.01
CA ASP A 112 -2.48 2.24 11.32
C ASP A 112 -1.56 3.41 11.68
N LYS A 113 -0.61 3.76 10.80
CA LYS A 113 0.25 4.95 10.94
C LYS A 113 -0.37 6.17 10.27
N THR A 114 0.18 7.35 10.55
CA THR A 114 -0.12 8.55 9.76
C THR A 114 0.76 8.60 8.51
N ALA A 115 0.29 9.28 7.47
CA ALA A 115 1.08 9.53 6.27
C ALA A 115 2.39 10.30 6.58
N TYR A 116 2.34 11.18 7.58
CA TYR A 116 3.52 11.88 8.07
C TYR A 116 4.56 10.94 8.71
N ASP A 117 4.12 10.03 9.59
CA ASP A 117 5.03 9.06 10.24
C ASP A 117 5.63 8.10 9.21
N ALA A 118 4.84 7.67 8.22
CA ALA A 118 5.32 6.85 7.13
C ALA A 118 6.35 7.59 6.26
N LEU A 119 6.15 8.88 5.96
CA LEU A 119 7.13 9.71 5.26
C LEU A 119 8.45 9.80 6.03
N ARG A 120 8.38 10.04 7.34
CA ARG A 120 9.57 10.12 8.21
C ARG A 120 10.30 8.79 8.41
N SER A 121 9.62 7.68 8.15
CA SER A 121 10.24 6.34 8.16
C SER A 121 11.07 6.08 6.91
N MET A 122 10.87 6.86 5.84
CA MET A 122 11.71 6.81 4.63
C MET A 122 13.01 7.57 4.85
N LYS A 123 14.12 7.06 4.28
CA LYS A 123 15.40 7.78 4.34
C LYS A 123 15.27 9.17 3.70
N PRO A 124 15.85 10.22 4.31
CA PRO A 124 15.71 11.59 3.84
C PRO A 124 16.23 11.80 2.42
N GLU A 125 17.23 11.04 1.96
CA GLU A 125 17.74 11.09 0.58
C GLU A 125 16.70 10.87 -0.54
N PHE A 126 15.57 10.23 -0.20
CA PHE A 126 14.48 9.99 -1.14
C PHE A 126 13.51 11.17 -1.27
N TRP A 127 13.42 12.04 -0.27
CA TRP A 127 12.37 13.08 -0.20
C TRP A 127 12.86 14.47 0.19
N GLN A 128 14.06 14.59 0.77
CA GLN A 128 14.77 15.85 1.03
C GLN A 128 15.96 16.01 0.07
N ASN A 129 16.41 17.25 -0.07
CA ASN A 129 17.52 17.65 -0.93
C ASN A 129 18.80 17.80 -0.10
#